data_AF-A0A5K0Y0Y8-F1
#
_entry.id   AF-A0A5K0Y0Y8-F1
#
_cell.length_a   1.000
_cell.length_b   1.000
_cell.length_c   1.000
_cell.angle_alpha   90.00
_cell.angle_beta   90.00
_cell.angle_gamma   90.00
#
_symmetry.space_group_name_H-M   'P 1'
#
loop_
_entity.id
_entity.type
_entity.pdbx_description
1 polymer ?
#
loop_
_entity_poly.entity_id
_entity_poly.type
_entity_poly.pdbx_seq_one_letter_code
_entity_poly.pdbx_strand_id
1 'polypeptide(L)' 'WLRDESFVATVPNWWARTINGRLERLPTELGMLTSLEFLNLFGCLQLSCLHNSIGELQSLEVLNLEG' A
#
# COMPACT_ATOMS: atom_id res chain seq x y z
N TRP A 1 0.25 4.22 14.05
CA TRP A 1 0.17 3.87 12.62
C TRP A 1 1.06 2.69 12.18
N LEU A 2 1.86 2.08 13.07
CA LEU A 2 2.47 0.73 12.88
C LEU A 2 2.37 -0.15 14.15
N ARG A 3 1.62 0.27 15.17
CA ARG A 3 1.51 -0.45 16.47
C ARG A 3 0.18 -1.15 16.70
N ASP A 4 -0.80 -0.91 15.83
CA ASP A 4 -2.12 -1.50 16.00
C ASP A 4 -2.26 -2.67 15.03
N GLU A 5 -1.95 -3.87 15.53
CA GLU A 5 -2.05 -5.14 14.78
C GLU A 5 -3.51 -5.53 14.47
N SER A 6 -4.49 -4.77 14.98
CA SER A 6 -5.92 -5.10 14.91
C SER A 6 -6.61 -4.73 13.60
N PHE A 7 -5.96 -3.95 12.71
CA PHE A 7 -6.50 -3.57 11.40
C PHE A 7 -5.76 -4.18 10.20
N VAL A 8 -4.81 -5.11 10.43
CA VAL A 8 -3.94 -5.68 9.38
C VAL A 8 -4.62 -6.84 8.62
N ALA A 9 -5.95 -6.82 8.50
CA ALA A 9 -6.69 -7.96 7.93
C ALA A 9 -6.49 -8.15 6.41
N THR A 10 -5.72 -7.32 5.70
CA THR A 10 -5.68 -7.41 4.23
C THR A 10 -4.37 -7.00 3.56
N VAL A 11 -3.32 -6.61 4.29
CA VAL A 11 -2.01 -6.38 3.65
C VAL A 11 -1.16 -7.64 3.76
N PRO A 12 -0.80 -8.28 2.64
CA PRO A 12 0.02 -9.48 2.66
C PRO A 12 1.34 -9.27 3.43
N ASN A 13 1.89 -10.34 4.00
CA ASN A 13 3.16 -10.31 4.75
C ASN A 13 4.36 -9.73 3.96
N TRP A 14 4.27 -9.64 2.64
CA TRP A 14 5.26 -8.97 1.79
C TRP A 14 5.19 -7.43 1.90
N TRP A 15 4.02 -6.84 2.19
CA TRP A 15 3.83 -5.39 2.35
C TRP A 15 4.61 -4.88 3.58
N ALA A 16 4.56 -5.63 4.68
CA ALA A 16 5.23 -5.31 5.93
C ALA A 16 6.76 -5.30 5.83
N ARG A 17 7.35 -6.02 4.87
CA ARG A 17 8.82 -6.08 4.69
C ARG A 17 9.39 -4.86 3.98
N THR A 18 8.58 -4.14 3.21
CA THR A 18 9.06 -3.07 2.30
C THR A 18 8.80 -1.66 2.85
N ILE A 19 7.85 -1.52 3.77
CA ILE A 19 7.49 -0.24 4.45
C ILE A 19 8.55 0.29 5.44
N ASN A 20 9.78 -0.22 5.41
CA ASN A 20 10.93 0.37 6.13
C ASN A 20 11.45 1.66 5.43
N GLY A 21 10.53 2.49 4.92
CA GLY A 21 10.83 3.76 4.24
C GLY A 21 11.55 3.64 2.88
N ARG A 22 11.68 2.42 2.34
CA ARG A 22 12.41 2.14 1.08
C ARG A 22 11.50 1.67 -0.05
N LEU A 23 10.19 1.86 0.07
CA LEU A 23 9.26 1.50 -1.00
C LEU A 23 9.42 2.50 -2.15
N GLU A 24 10.24 2.16 -3.13
CA GLU A 24 10.48 3.00 -4.31
C GLU A 24 9.35 2.91 -5.34
N ARG A 25 8.71 1.74 -5.43
CA ARG A 25 7.63 1.43 -6.38
C ARG A 25 6.64 0.46 -5.75
N LEU A 26 5.37 0.57 -6.13
CA LEU A 26 4.35 -0.41 -5.75
C LEU A 26 4.51 -1.72 -6.57
N PRO A 27 4.27 -2.88 -5.96
CA PRO A 27 4.29 -4.16 -6.67
C PRO A 27 3.11 -4.28 -7.64
N THR A 28 3.32 -5.04 -8.72
CA THR A 28 2.30 -5.38 -9.71
C THR A 28 1.13 -6.13 -9.09
N GLU A 29 1.42 -7.01 -8.13
CA GLU A 29 0.44 -7.89 -7.48
C GLU A 29 -0.53 -7.12 -6.58
N LEU A 30 -0.22 -5.86 -6.23
CA LEU A 30 -1.14 -5.00 -5.50
C LEU A 30 -2.44 -4.80 -6.28
N GLY A 31 -2.38 -4.72 -7.61
CA GLY A 31 -3.56 -4.58 -8.47
C GLY A 31 -4.54 -5.76 -8.39
N MET A 32 -4.08 -6.91 -7.90
CA MET A 32 -4.94 -8.08 -7.66
C MET A 32 -5.80 -7.95 -6.40
N LEU A 33 -5.52 -6.97 -5.53
CA LEU A 33 -6.30 -6.71 -4.32
C LEU A 33 -7.56 -5.88 -4.68
N THR A 34 -8.45 -6.45 -5.48
CA THR A 34 -9.65 -5.76 -5.97
C THR A 34 -10.59 -5.32 -4.85
N SER A 35 -10.59 -6.01 -3.71
CA SER A 35 -11.36 -5.68 -2.49
C SER A 35 -10.67 -4.69 -1.55
N LEU A 36 -9.52 -4.13 -1.92
CA LEU A 36 -8.79 -3.21 -1.06
C LEU A 36 -9.45 -1.84 -1.06
N GLU A 37 -10.04 -1.45 0.06
CA GLU A 37 -10.73 -0.16 0.22
C GLU A 37 -9.81 0.96 0.73
N PHE A 38 -8.79 0.61 1.50
CA PHE A 38 -7.88 1.55 2.13
C PHE A 38 -6.43 1.17 1.89
N LEU A 39 -5.66 2.08 1.30
CA LEU A 39 -4.23 1.93 1.07
C LEU A 39 -3.46 3.08 1.74
N ASN A 40 -2.61 2.73 2.70
CA ASN A 40 -1.78 3.69 3.41
C ASN A 40 -0.30 3.50 3.10
N LEU A 41 0.29 4.55 2.53
CA LEU A 41 1.70 4.67 2.16
C LEU A 41 2.38 5.80 2.94
N PHE A 42 1.80 6.19 4.09
CA PHE A 42 2.35 7.22 4.95
C PHE A 42 3.83 6.96 5.30
N GLY A 43 4.68 7.96 5.10
CA GLY A 43 6.13 7.86 5.36
C GLY A 43 6.91 7.06 4.32
N CYS A 44 6.32 6.70 3.17
CA CYS A 44 7.03 6.14 2.02
C CYS A 44 7.74 7.24 1.21
N LEU A 45 8.74 7.89 1.82
CA LEU A 45 9.43 9.05 1.26
C LEU A 45 10.21 8.77 -0.04
N GLN A 46 10.52 7.50 -0.32
CA GLN A 46 11.22 7.08 -1.54
C GLN A 46 10.27 6.71 -2.68
N LEU A 47 8.95 6.74 -2.45
CA LEU A 47 7.95 6.38 -3.45
C LEU A 47 7.85 7.51 -4.48
N SER A 48 8.60 7.38 -5.56
CA SER A 48 8.66 8.38 -6.64
C SER A 48 7.58 8.14 -7.70
N CYS A 49 7.09 6.91 -7.82
CA CYS A 49 6.06 6.56 -8.79
C CYS A 49 5.11 5.48 -8.26
N LEU A 50 3.81 5.69 -8.47
CA LEU A 50 2.80 4.66 -8.33
C LEU A 50 2.84 3.77 -9.57
N HIS A 51 2.76 2.46 -9.37
CA HIS A 51 2.67 1.52 -10.49
C HIS A 51 1.25 1.59 -11.11
N ASN A 52 1.12 1.36 -12.42
CA ASN A 52 -0.18 1.39 -13.10
C ASN A 52 -1.21 0.41 -12.51
N SER A 53 -0.75 -0.64 -11.84
CA SER A 53 -1.60 -1.59 -11.11
C SER A 53 -2.41 -0.95 -9.98
N ILE A 54 -2.09 0.26 -9.52
CA ILE A 54 -2.96 1.01 -8.61
C ILE A 54 -4.35 1.25 -9.23
N GLY A 55 -4.44 1.37 -10.55
CA GLY A 55 -5.71 1.52 -11.28
C GLY A 55 -6.53 0.23 -11.35
N GLU A 56 -5.96 -0.91 -10.95
CA GLU A 56 -6.68 -2.20 -10.89
C GLU A 56 -7.38 -2.39 -9.54
N LEU A 57 -7.11 -1.52 -8.55
CA LEU A 57 -7.77 -1.51 -7.25
C LEU A 57 -9.19 -0.93 -7.36
N GLN A 58 -10.14 -1.78 -7.75
CA GLN A 58 -11.51 -1.35 -8.05
C GLN A 58 -12.28 -0.84 -6.84
N SER A 59 -12.06 -1.41 -5.65
CA SER A 59 -12.72 -0.98 -4.42
C SER A 59 -11.99 0.11 -3.64
N LEU A 60 -10.88 0.67 -4.15
CA LEU A 60 -10.08 1.63 -3.38
C LEU A 60 -10.84 2.94 -3.19
N GLU A 61 -11.13 3.25 -1.93
CA GLU A 61 -11.80 4.49 -1.53
C GLU A 61 -10.81 5.52 -1.01
N VAL A 62 -9.76 5.06 -0.31
CA VAL A 62 -8.81 5.95 0.37
C VAL A 62 -7.37 5.54 0.06
N LEU A 63 -6.62 6.51 -0.48
CA LEU A 63 -5.20 6.40 -0.75
C LEU A 63 -4.44 7.48 0.03
N ASN A 64 -3.70 7.09 1.07
CA ASN A 64 -2.84 8.00 1.83
C ASN A 64 -1.40 7.94 1.32
N LEU A 65 -0.90 9.06 0.76
CA LEU A 65 0.46 9.23 0.23
C LEU A 65 1.27 10.27 1.01
N GLU A 66 0.82 10.65 2.21
CA GLU A 66 1.50 11.67 3.01
C GLU A 66 2.91 11.21 3.41
N GLY A 67 3.86 12.14 3.41
CA GLY A 67 5.27 11.90 3.73
C GLY A 67 5.60 12.27 5.17
#